data_AF-A0A4Y7IQD4-F1
#
_entry.id   AF-A0A4Y7IQD4-F1
#
_cell.length_a   1.000
_cell.length_b   1.000
_cell.length_c   1.000
_cell.angle_alpha   90.00
_cell.angle_beta   90.00
_cell.angle_gamma   90.00
#
_symmetry.space_group_name_H-M   'P 1'
#
loop_
_entity.id
_entity.type
_entity.pdbx_description
1 polymer ?
#
loop_
_entity_poly.entity_id
_entity_poly.type
_entity_poly.pdbx_seq_one_letter_code
_entity_poly.pdbx_strand_id
1 'polypeptide(L)'
;MSTDKVELEVTLQWGHDYNNVLTGAPWNVDGYLMVLKEWHPTNDPRNIDFSIQQYWLDIKKLPPEFLNAEVVHQIGSIAGNVLKLEPEDGNPVDTNHKASHVQTIDGYIFKFGEDYGEVIDPRANNPVYGILLQKRI
;
A
#
# COMPACT_ATOMS: atom_id res chain seq x y z
N MET A 1 -8.26 -26.33 -13.71
CA MET A 1 -9.49 -25.87 -13.03
C MET A 1 -9.94 -24.62 -13.75
N SER A 2 -11.17 -24.62 -14.29
CA SER A 2 -11.77 -23.41 -14.89
C SER A 2 -12.09 -22.46 -13.76
N THR A 3 -11.47 -21.28 -13.74
CA THR A 3 -11.90 -20.20 -12.86
C THR A 3 -13.04 -19.50 -13.58
N ASP A 4 -14.28 -19.75 -13.15
CA ASP A 4 -15.44 -19.10 -13.75
C ASP A 4 -15.40 -17.61 -13.42
N LYS A 5 -14.99 -16.80 -14.39
CA LYS A 5 -14.95 -15.34 -14.30
C LYS A 5 -16.34 -14.80 -14.66
N VAL A 6 -16.96 -14.10 -13.72
CA VAL A 6 -18.23 -13.41 -13.95
C VAL A 6 -17.93 -11.94 -14.23
N GLU A 7 -18.33 -11.45 -15.39
CA GLU A 7 -18.21 -10.05 -15.78
C GLU A 7 -19.55 -9.34 -15.53
N LEU A 8 -19.52 -8.25 -14.77
CA LEU A 8 -20.70 -7.47 -14.40
C LEU A 8 -20.50 -6.02 -14.80
N GLU A 9 -21.57 -5.39 -15.30
CA GLU A 9 -21.61 -3.94 -15.50
C GLU A 9 -22.16 -3.27 -14.22
N VAL A 10 -21.45 -2.27 -13.72
CA VAL A 10 -21.86 -1.48 -12.55
C VAL A 10 -22.04 -0.03 -12.98
N THR A 11 -23.26 0.50 -12.84
CA THR A 11 -23.56 1.91 -13.13
C THR A 11 -23.62 2.69 -11.83
N LEU A 12 -22.84 3.77 -11.73
CA LEU A 12 -22.80 4.66 -10.56
C LEU A 12 -23.64 5.91 -10.84
N GLN A 13 -24.43 6.32 -9.84
CA GLN A 13 -25.39 7.42 -9.97
C GLN A 13 -24.73 8.80 -9.83
N TRP A 14 -23.62 8.92 -9.09
CA TRP A 14 -22.95 10.18 -8.82
C TRP A 14 -21.46 10.13 -9.18
N GLY A 15 -20.92 11.22 -9.74
CA GLY A 15 -19.52 11.30 -10.16
C GLY A 15 -18.50 11.23 -9.01
N HIS A 16 -18.89 11.61 -7.79
CA HIS A 16 -18.01 11.42 -6.62
C HIS A 16 -17.92 9.93 -6.23
N ASP A 17 -19.02 9.19 -6.34
CA ASP A 17 -19.03 7.74 -6.09
C ASP A 17 -18.11 7.00 -7.05
N TYR A 18 -18.01 7.47 -8.30
CA TYR A 18 -17.11 6.91 -9.31
C TYR A 18 -15.65 6.87 -8.86
N ASN A 19 -15.09 8.01 -8.48
CA ASN A 19 -13.70 8.08 -8.06
C ASN A 19 -13.45 7.26 -6.79
N ASN A 20 -14.36 7.34 -5.82
CA ASN A 20 -14.24 6.59 -4.56
C ASN A 20 -14.28 5.08 -4.78
N VAL A 21 -15.13 4.60 -5.69
CA VAL A 21 -15.24 3.18 -6.04
C VAL A 21 -13.96 2.70 -6.75
N LEU A 22 -13.38 3.49 -7.65
CA LEU A 22 -12.15 3.08 -8.33
C LEU A 22 -10.92 3.15 -7.42
N THR A 23 -10.79 4.18 -6.58
CA THR A 23 -9.64 4.35 -5.68
C THR A 23 -9.71 3.47 -4.43
N GLY A 24 -10.91 3.07 -4.01
CA GLY A 24 -11.12 2.19 -2.84
C GLY A 24 -10.82 0.71 -3.09
N ALA A 25 -10.44 0.33 -4.31
CA ALA A 25 -10.04 -1.03 -4.62
C ALA A 25 -8.82 -1.48 -3.78
N PRO A 26 -8.69 -2.78 -3.44
CA PRO A 26 -9.46 -3.91 -3.95
C PRO A 26 -10.79 -4.10 -3.23
N TRP A 27 -11.79 -4.60 -3.96
CA TRP A 27 -13.11 -4.88 -3.40
C TRP A 27 -13.28 -6.36 -3.09
N ASN A 28 -13.80 -6.66 -1.90
CA ASN A 28 -14.25 -7.99 -1.53
C ASN A 28 -15.78 -8.01 -1.50
N VAL A 29 -16.39 -8.90 -2.27
CA VAL A 29 -17.84 -9.14 -2.27
C VAL A 29 -18.04 -10.62 -2.03
N ASP A 30 -18.64 -10.98 -0.89
CA ASP A 30 -18.89 -12.37 -0.46
C ASP A 30 -17.65 -13.27 -0.52
N GLY A 31 -16.47 -12.74 -0.18
CA GLY A 31 -15.22 -13.48 -0.21
C GLY A 31 -14.55 -13.54 -1.59
N TYR A 32 -15.19 -13.03 -2.63
CA TYR A 32 -14.62 -12.94 -3.98
C TYR A 32 -13.96 -11.58 -4.21
N LEU A 33 -12.80 -11.60 -4.87
CA LEU A 33 -12.12 -10.39 -5.31
C LEU A 33 -12.86 -9.83 -6.54
N MET A 34 -13.36 -8.60 -6.41
CA MET A 34 -13.97 -7.87 -7.50
C MET A 34 -12.96 -6.88 -8.10
N VAL A 35 -12.63 -7.08 -9.38
CA VAL A 35 -11.76 -6.17 -10.15
C VAL A 35 -12.63 -5.23 -10.95
N LEU A 36 -12.60 -3.94 -10.58
CA LEU A 36 -13.30 -2.88 -11.30
C LEU A 36 -12.32 -2.16 -12.23
N LYS A 37 -12.78 -1.85 -13.44
CA LYS A 37 -12.03 -1.08 -14.44
C LYS A 37 -12.92 0.01 -15.02
N GLU A 38 -12.33 1.15 -15.28
CA GLU A 38 -12.97 2.21 -16.07
C GLU A 38 -13.29 1.67 -17.46
N TRP A 39 -14.54 1.89 -17.88
CA TRP A 39 -15.01 1.56 -19.21
C TRP A 39 -15.42 2.83 -19.94
N HIS A 40 -14.99 2.94 -21.20
CA HIS A 40 -15.40 4.00 -22.10
C HIS A 40 -16.11 3.40 -23.32
N PRO A 41 -17.13 4.07 -23.87
CA PRO A 41 -17.87 3.57 -25.04
C PRO A 41 -17.02 3.28 -26.28
N THR A 42 -15.84 3.90 -26.37
CA THR A 42 -14.88 3.68 -27.46
C THR A 42 -14.05 2.41 -27.29
N ASN A 43 -14.07 1.80 -26.10
CA ASN A 43 -13.27 0.63 -25.75
C ASN A 43 -14.12 -0.63 -25.84
N ASP A 44 -13.60 -1.64 -26.55
CA ASP A 44 -14.21 -2.97 -26.53
C ASP A 44 -14.01 -3.59 -25.14
N PRO A 45 -15.09 -3.93 -24.39
CA PRO A 45 -14.99 -4.54 -23.07
C PRO A 45 -14.11 -5.79 -23.04
N ARG A 46 -14.06 -6.55 -24.14
CA ARG A 46 -13.28 -7.80 -24.25
C ARG A 46 -11.76 -7.57 -24.26
N ASN A 47 -11.34 -6.33 -24.53
CA ASN A 47 -9.93 -5.95 -24.56
C ASN A 47 -9.46 -5.34 -23.24
N ILE A 48 -10.34 -5.23 -22.23
CA ILE A 48 -9.96 -4.74 -20.91
C ILE A 48 -9.22 -5.86 -20.17
N ASP A 49 -8.01 -5.57 -19.71
CA ASP A 49 -7.21 -6.52 -18.94
C ASP A 49 -7.64 -6.53 -17.46
N PHE A 50 -8.31 -7.61 -17.07
CA PHE A 50 -8.71 -7.87 -15.68
C PHE A 50 -7.72 -8.76 -14.92
N SER A 51 -6.62 -9.18 -15.55
CA SER A 51 -5.63 -10.04 -14.90
C SER A 51 -4.74 -9.29 -13.91
N ILE A 52 -4.89 -7.97 -13.78
CA ILE A 52 -4.06 -7.12 -12.93
C ILE A 52 -4.92 -6.33 -11.94
N GLN A 53 -4.61 -6.48 -10.65
CA GLN A 53 -5.22 -5.72 -9.57
C GLN A 53 -4.16 -4.89 -8.82
N GLN A 54 -4.53 -3.66 -8.46
CA GLN A 54 -3.74 -2.82 -7.56
C GLN A 54 -4.37 -2.79 -6.18
N TYR A 55 -3.56 -2.77 -5.14
CA TYR A 55 -4.05 -2.65 -3.77
C TYR A 55 -3.01 -2.02 -2.85
N TRP A 56 -3.51 -1.31 -1.85
CA TRP A 56 -2.70 -0.83 -0.74
C TRP A 56 -2.46 -1.96 0.25
N LEU A 57 -1.19 -2.18 0.58
CA LEU A 57 -0.76 -3.03 1.67
C LEU A 57 -0.29 -2.14 2.81
N ASP A 58 -1.02 -2.19 3.92
CA ASP A 58 -0.61 -1.56 5.17
C ASP A 58 0.35 -2.47 5.93
N ILE A 59 1.62 -2.10 5.98
CA ILE A 59 2.56 -2.76 6.90
C ILE A 59 2.42 -2.11 8.27
N LYS A 60 2.26 -2.92 9.31
CA LYS A 60 2.12 -2.48 10.69
C LYS A 60 3.23 -3.08 11.54
N LYS A 61 3.70 -2.33 12.54
CA LYS A 61 4.68 -2.77 13.55
C LYS A 61 6.02 -3.24 12.95
N LEU A 62 6.48 -2.58 11.89
CA LEU A 62 7.82 -2.83 11.38
C LEU A 62 8.85 -2.26 12.38
N PRO A 63 9.89 -3.01 12.77
CA PRO A 63 10.92 -2.51 13.66
C PRO A 63 11.63 -1.26 13.10
N PRO A 64 12.05 -0.31 13.94
CA PRO A 64 12.68 0.95 13.53
C PRO A 64 13.88 0.84 12.60
N GLU A 65 14.72 -0.16 12.85
CA GLU A 65 15.89 -0.46 12.03
C GLU A 65 15.54 -0.78 10.58
N PHE A 66 14.27 -1.16 10.33
CA PHE A 66 13.73 -1.51 9.02
C PHE A 66 12.84 -0.40 8.42
N LEU A 67 12.70 0.76 9.08
CA LEU A 67 11.90 1.90 8.59
C LEU A 67 12.69 2.72 7.59
N ASN A 68 12.93 2.14 6.43
CA ASN A 68 13.54 2.81 5.29
C ASN A 68 12.93 2.28 3.98
N ALA A 69 12.95 3.13 2.95
CA ALA A 69 12.38 2.80 1.65
C ALA A 69 12.91 1.48 1.05
N GLU A 70 14.20 1.15 1.26
CA GLU A 70 14.79 -0.06 0.70
C GLU A 70 14.15 -1.32 1.28
N VAL A 71 14.03 -1.42 2.61
CA VAL A 71 13.43 -2.59 3.26
C VAL A 71 11.94 -2.69 2.96
N VAL A 72 11.21 -1.56 3.02
CA VAL A 72 9.78 -1.53 2.71
C VAL A 72 9.54 -1.96 1.25
N HIS A 73 10.37 -1.50 0.31
CA HIS A 73 10.32 -1.92 -1.10
C HIS A 73 10.62 -3.40 -1.27
N GLN A 74 11.61 -3.94 -0.56
CA GLN A 74 11.92 -5.38 -0.59
C GLN A 74 10.74 -6.22 -0.11
N ILE A 75 10.08 -5.82 0.99
CA ILE A 75 8.87 -6.50 1.48
C ILE A 75 7.75 -6.43 0.44
N GLY A 76 7.48 -5.24 -0.11
CA GLY A 76 6.47 -5.05 -1.13
C GLY A 76 6.73 -5.90 -2.38
N SER A 77 8.00 -6.01 -2.80
CA SER A 77 8.43 -6.76 -3.98
C SER A 77 8.16 -8.27 -3.89
N ILE A 78 8.09 -8.82 -2.67
CA ILE A 78 7.70 -10.21 -2.43
C ILE A 78 6.20 -10.40 -2.72
N ALA A 79 5.38 -9.40 -2.43
CA ALA A 79 3.94 -9.46 -2.57
C ALA A 79 3.47 -9.13 -4.00
N GLY A 80 4.18 -8.25 -4.72
CA GLY A 80 3.86 -7.86 -6.09
C GLY A 80 4.82 -6.80 -6.63
N ASN A 81 4.47 -6.21 -7.77
CA ASN A 81 5.20 -5.07 -8.32
C ASN A 81 4.89 -3.82 -7.49
N VAL A 82 5.90 -3.22 -6.86
CA VAL A 82 5.73 -2.00 -6.05
C VAL A 82 5.57 -0.80 -6.99
N LEU A 83 4.47 -0.07 -6.85
CA LEU A 83 4.20 1.14 -7.62
C LEU A 83 4.45 2.42 -6.82
N LYS A 84 4.17 2.39 -5.52
CA LYS A 84 4.30 3.56 -4.63
C LYS A 84 4.53 3.13 -3.19
N LEU A 85 5.29 3.94 -2.45
CA LEU A 85 5.44 3.89 -1.00
C LEU A 85 4.84 5.15 -0.39
N GLU A 86 4.15 5.02 0.73
CA GLU A 86 3.69 6.12 1.56
C GLU A 86 4.09 5.88 3.02
N PRO A 87 4.98 6.71 3.59
CA PRO A 87 5.73 7.80 2.93
C PRO A 87 6.81 7.29 1.95
N GLU A 88 7.23 8.15 1.01
CA GLU A 88 8.17 7.77 -0.07
C GLU A 88 9.55 7.34 0.44
N ASP A 89 10.02 7.93 1.53
CA ASP A 89 11.29 7.60 2.18
C ASP A 89 11.23 6.35 3.09
N GLY A 90 10.02 5.79 3.27
CA GLY A 90 9.76 4.68 4.19
C GLY A 90 9.96 5.04 5.67
N ASN A 91 10.07 6.33 6.01
CA ASN A 91 10.14 6.83 7.37
C ASN A 91 8.88 7.66 7.70
N PRO A 92 7.98 7.15 8.54
CA PRO A 92 6.70 7.80 8.85
C PRO A 92 6.84 8.94 9.85
N VAL A 93 8.04 9.10 10.38
CA VAL A 93 8.45 10.22 11.21
C VAL A 93 9.12 11.18 10.26
N ASP A 94 8.69 12.44 10.25
CA ASP A 94 9.16 13.53 9.39
C ASP A 94 10.61 13.96 9.74
N THR A 95 11.51 12.98 9.79
CA THR A 95 12.92 13.12 10.07
C THR A 95 13.67 12.47 8.90
N ASN A 96 13.85 13.25 7.83
CA ASN A 96 14.74 12.94 6.70
C ASN A 96 16.23 12.76 7.11
N HIS A 97 16.53 12.67 8.40
CA HIS A 97 17.87 12.45 8.89
C HIS A 97 18.15 10.94 8.99
N LYS A 98 19.23 10.49 8.35
CA LYS A 98 19.73 9.13 8.57
C LYS A 98 20.25 9.03 10.00
N ALA A 99 19.80 8.01 10.73
CA ALA A 99 20.33 7.74 12.07
C ALA A 99 21.74 7.13 11.93
N SER A 100 22.70 7.66 12.69
CA SER A 100 24.03 7.05 12.87
C SER A 100 23.98 5.91 13.87
N HIS A 101 23.04 5.94 14.82
CA HIS A 101 22.84 4.91 15.82
C HIS A 101 21.35 4.73 16.16
N VAL A 102 20.93 3.49 16.37
CA VAL A 102 19.57 3.13 16.80
C VAL A 102 19.66 2.12 17.94
N GLN A 103 18.93 2.38 19.03
CA GLN A 103 18.80 1.45 20.17
C GLN A 103 17.32 1.27 20.54
N THR A 104 17.00 0.12 21.13
CA THR A 104 15.66 -0.16 21.67
C THR A 104 15.75 -0.37 23.17
N ILE A 105 14.93 0.34 23.95
CA ILE A 105 14.84 0.22 25.41
C ILE A 105 13.36 0.22 25.80
N ASP A 106 12.92 -0.83 26.51
CA ASP A 106 11.52 -1.00 26.97
C ASP A 106 10.45 -0.90 25.86
N GLY A 107 10.84 -1.23 24.64
CA GLY A 107 9.98 -1.15 23.45
C GLY A 107 9.85 0.27 22.88
N TYR A 108 10.59 1.24 23.42
CA TYR A 108 10.84 2.54 22.79
C TYR A 108 12.09 2.48 21.93
N ILE A 109 12.10 3.33 20.93
CA ILE A 109 13.12 3.39 19.90
C ILE A 109 13.83 4.71 20.08
N PHE A 110 15.15 4.67 20.14
CA PHE A 110 15.97 5.87 20.22
C PHE A 110 16.85 5.92 18.99
N LYS A 111 16.66 6.94 18.15
CA LYS A 111 17.50 7.22 16.99
C LYS A 111 18.41 8.40 17.32
N PHE A 112 19.67 8.32 16.93
CA PHE A 112 20.65 9.38 17.08
C PHE A 112 21.30 9.65 15.72
N GLY A 113 21.53 10.93 15.40
CA GLY A 113 22.39 11.35 14.30
C GLY A 113 23.55 12.20 14.80
N GLU A 114 24.24 12.88 13.87
CA GLU A 114 25.38 13.74 14.23
C GLU A 114 24.97 14.91 15.14
N ASP A 115 23.74 15.38 15.00
CA ASP A 115 23.22 16.62 15.59
C ASP A 115 21.80 16.49 16.17
N TYR A 116 21.23 15.28 16.24
CA TYR A 116 19.90 15.05 16.82
C TYR A 116 19.80 13.72 17.58
N GLY A 117 18.81 13.64 18.46
CA GLY A 117 18.34 12.41 19.08
C GLY A 117 16.81 12.44 19.20
N GLU A 118 16.14 11.38 18.78
CA GLU A 118 14.68 11.25 18.83
C GLU A 118 14.25 9.96 19.53
N VAL A 119 13.12 10.02 20.25
CA VAL A 119 12.47 8.87 20.87
C VAL A 119 11.17 8.59 20.13
N ILE A 120 11.06 7.42 19.52
CA ILE A 120 9.86 6.95 18.84
C ILE A 120 9.17 5.94 19.77
N ASP A 121 7.93 6.23 20.14
CA ASP A 121 7.04 5.26 20.77
C ASP A 121 6.28 4.51 19.66
N PRO A 122 6.62 3.24 19.37
CA PRO A 122 5.97 2.46 18.31
C PRO A 122 4.50 2.11 18.64
N ARG A 123 4.04 2.43 19.86
CA ARG A 123 2.65 2.24 20.32
C ARG A 123 1.84 3.54 20.26
N ALA A 124 2.49 4.69 20.39
CA ALA A 124 1.81 5.99 20.44
C ALA A 124 1.38 6.51 19.06
N ASN A 125 2.05 6.10 18.00
CA ASN A 125 1.65 6.36 16.62
C ASN A 125 1.99 5.12 15.80
N ASN A 126 1.00 4.28 15.49
CA ASN A 126 1.17 3.18 14.54
C ASN A 126 1.39 3.81 13.16
N PRO A 127 2.63 3.92 12.67
CA PRO A 127 2.82 4.48 11.37
C PRO A 127 2.32 3.47 10.35
N VAL A 128 1.30 3.85 9.59
CA VAL A 128 0.77 3.03 8.52
C VAL A 128 1.66 3.27 7.32
N TYR A 129 2.41 2.24 6.92
CA TYR A 129 3.14 2.25 5.66
C TYR A 129 2.18 1.77 4.59
N GLY A 130 1.79 2.67 3.69
CA GLY A 130 1.06 2.29 2.49
C GLY A 130 2.05 1.80 1.45
N ILE A 131 1.92 0.57 0.99
CA ILE A 131 2.57 0.13 -0.25
C ILE A 131 1.48 -0.06 -1.29
N LEU A 132 1.50 0.74 -2.36
CA LEU A 132 0.68 0.46 -3.52
C LEU A 132 1.36 -0.64 -4.33
N LEU A 133 0.72 -1.80 -4.36
CA LEU A 133 1.19 -2.97 -5.09
C LEU A 133 0.33 -3.20 -6.33
N GLN A 134 0.94 -3.80 -7.33
CA GLN A 134 0.29 -4.35 -8.50
C GLN A 134 0.61 -5.83 -8.59
N LYS A 135 -0.42 -6.67 -8.66
CA LYS A 135 -0.26 -8.12 -8.77
C LYS A 135 -1.13 -8.68 -9.90
N ARG A 136 -0.57 -9.67 -10.60
CA ARG A 136 -1.33 -10.48 -11.55
C ARG A 136 -2.14 -11.53 -10.78
N ILE A 137 -3.45 -11.59 -11.00
CA ILE A 137 -4.41 -12.48 -10.34
C ILE A 137 -4.94 -13.57 -11.28
#